data_AF-A0A096CBG1-F1
#
_entry.id   AF-A0A096CBG1-F1
#
_cell.length_a   1.000
_cell.length_b   1.000
_cell.length_c   1.000
_cell.angle_alpha   90.00
_cell.angle_beta   90.00
_cell.angle_gamma   90.00
#
_symmetry.space_group_name_H-M   'P 1'
#
loop_
_entity.id
_entity.type
_entity.pdbx_description
1 polymer ?
#
loop_
_entity_poly.entity_id
_entity_poly.type
_entity_poly.pdbx_seq_one_letter_code
_entity_poly.pdbx_strand_id
1 'polypeptide(L)'
;MRKKLLFVALLFGSVVSYAQEASKVPTQETFDYNRCAISVISMGGGAFTQGIDSCEFMSGKFDINKIPCTQIGVVGNEIVGKKKQVLKEKAEEIRKDLLAKNVGKQVLDYWLQYDGNVFNSSLLAKRTRYNKTDADVLNANVDKVNTLNAADKKLIGNSYVVVLSDNADGKSVDTYVFKAVLNDTVLTEVWNNWLDKDASAANKSFYDNLKVDLEFVYAVNNAYESKNDNKATKLKGLFSKGNKEVSPDDIDPVATLNSALDALERKIDKWQVTSTIFEVNPVAAKIGYKEGLRNSDRYRVFKVVEDENGNLEYKKVGFVRATEVFDNRTDAMGETDCSKFYKISGKTMKEGMFLKEKKDLKLSVSVSGVLGGYNYAQVDIDYLLKTKNTLGMMYFTGISIGYHMGKKIVETGSKTADELLRPHYIPFSLNGAVAIHPIRILEIMPNVGIGGDYCRLLGDTSSDNDNSYSKRIAYFAHGGVKVGLQVFYPVQLFVRADYSYKFSQGEWYIDTSNRFGKLSIGAGVKVNL
;
A
#
# COMPACT_ATOMS: atom_id res chain seq x y z
N MET A 1 41.53 11.60 0.32
CA MET A 1 40.22 11.91 0.92
C MET A 1 39.20 10.85 0.50
N ARG A 2 38.89 9.89 1.38
CA ARG A 2 37.82 8.90 1.20
C ARG A 2 36.57 9.44 1.90
N LYS A 3 35.67 10.12 1.18
CA LYS A 3 34.28 10.31 1.64
C LYS A 3 33.39 9.46 0.75
N LYS A 4 32.90 8.39 1.36
CA LYS A 4 31.97 7.42 0.80
C LYS A 4 30.69 8.15 0.38
N LEU A 5 30.29 7.95 -0.88
CA LEU A 5 28.92 8.21 -1.35
C LEU A 5 27.99 7.30 -0.53
N LEU A 6 27.15 7.89 0.30
CA LEU A 6 26.07 7.21 1.00
C LEU A 6 24.82 8.05 0.82
N PHE A 7 24.27 8.00 -0.40
CA PHE A 7 23.00 8.62 -0.78
C PHE A 7 22.05 7.52 -1.27
N VAL A 8 21.62 6.65 -0.35
CA VAL A 8 20.50 5.71 -0.59
C VAL A 8 19.43 5.82 0.51
N ALA A 9 19.65 6.64 1.55
CA ALA A 9 18.73 6.72 2.70
C ALA A 9 17.53 7.69 2.53
N LEU A 10 17.35 8.33 1.37
CA LEU A 10 16.46 9.49 1.23
C LEU A 10 15.07 9.21 0.62
N LEU A 11 14.76 7.97 0.22
CA LEU A 11 13.49 7.63 -0.44
C LEU A 11 12.47 6.88 0.44
N PHE A 12 12.78 6.63 1.71
CA PHE A 12 11.77 6.15 2.65
C PHE A 12 10.97 7.34 3.18
N GLY A 13 9.90 7.70 2.47
CA GLY A 13 8.82 8.49 3.07
C GLY A 13 8.40 7.80 4.37
N SER A 14 8.66 8.46 5.49
CA SER A 14 8.43 7.88 6.82
C SER A 14 6.93 7.84 7.11
N VAL A 15 6.24 6.79 6.62
CA VAL A 15 5.00 6.36 7.25
C VAL A 15 5.40 5.84 8.62
N VAL A 16 5.28 6.69 9.64
CA VAL A 16 5.53 6.29 11.02
C VAL A 16 4.36 5.41 11.44
N SER A 17 4.66 4.17 11.78
CA SER A 17 3.66 3.12 11.98
C SER A 17 3.84 2.52 13.38
N TYR A 18 2.76 2.37 14.16
CA TYR A 18 2.82 1.81 15.52
C TYR A 18 1.85 0.63 15.70
N ALA A 19 2.38 -0.49 16.20
CA ALA A 19 1.65 -1.68 16.65
C ALA A 19 1.91 -1.93 18.14
N GLN A 20 0.95 -2.54 18.83
CA GLN A 20 1.22 -3.27 20.07
C GLN A 20 2.22 -4.40 19.79
N GLU A 21 3.18 -4.64 20.69
CA GLU A 21 4.11 -5.76 20.54
C GLU A 21 3.32 -7.07 20.56
N ALA A 22 3.13 -7.66 19.37
CA ALA A 22 2.71 -9.04 19.25
C ALA A 22 3.77 -9.92 19.90
N SER A 23 3.34 -10.88 20.73
CA SER A 23 4.23 -11.88 21.31
C SER A 23 5.11 -12.49 20.21
N LYS A 24 6.40 -12.73 20.51
CA LYS A 24 7.38 -13.34 19.58
C LYS A 24 7.15 -14.83 19.30
N VAL A 25 5.90 -15.28 19.37
CA VAL A 25 5.49 -16.54 18.77
C VAL A 25 4.79 -16.14 17.47
N PRO A 26 5.21 -16.60 16.27
CA PRO A 26 4.37 -16.45 15.11
C PRO A 26 3.09 -17.20 15.44
N THR A 27 2.04 -16.47 15.83
CA THR A 27 0.69 -16.99 15.80
C THR A 27 0.51 -17.58 14.42
N GLN A 28 0.13 -18.86 14.38
CA GLN A 28 -0.21 -19.59 13.16
C GLN A 28 -0.86 -18.61 12.17
N GLU A 29 -0.20 -18.33 11.04
CA GLU A 29 -0.71 -17.34 10.08
C GLU A 29 -2.17 -17.74 9.78
N THR A 30 -3.12 -16.85 10.08
CA THR A 30 -4.54 -17.21 9.97
C THR A 30 -4.95 -17.13 8.51
N PHE A 31 -5.22 -18.28 7.89
CA PHE A 31 -5.68 -18.35 6.49
C PHE A 31 -7.21 -18.27 6.33
N ASP A 32 -7.90 -18.01 7.43
CA ASP A 32 -9.35 -17.83 7.48
C ASP A 32 -9.71 -16.35 7.21
N TYR A 33 -10.13 -16.07 5.98
CA TYR A 33 -10.59 -14.75 5.58
C TYR A 33 -12.09 -14.61 5.86
N ASN A 34 -12.42 -13.62 6.68
CA ASN A 34 -13.77 -13.11 6.83
C ASN A 34 -13.67 -11.59 6.68
N ARG A 35 -14.61 -10.99 5.95
CA ARG A 35 -14.72 -9.56 5.77
C ARG A 35 -14.73 -8.87 7.13
N CYS A 36 -14.08 -7.72 7.18
CA CYS A 36 -14.07 -6.88 8.36
C CYS A 36 -15.11 -5.77 8.20
N ALA A 37 -15.75 -5.41 9.30
CA ALA A 37 -16.61 -4.24 9.36
C ALA A 37 -15.88 -3.07 10.02
N ILE A 38 -16.08 -1.86 9.50
CA ILE A 38 -15.50 -0.64 10.06
C ILE A 38 -16.59 0.39 10.39
N SER A 39 -16.47 1.01 11.56
CA SER A 39 -17.18 2.23 11.94
C SER A 39 -16.20 3.39 11.90
N VAL A 40 -16.51 4.49 11.24
CA VAL A 40 -15.60 5.63 11.09
C VAL A 40 -16.06 6.80 11.96
N ILE A 41 -15.14 7.39 12.71
CA ILE A 41 -15.38 8.47 13.66
C ILE A 41 -14.36 9.58 13.40
N SER A 42 -14.81 10.84 13.43
CA SER A 42 -13.92 12.01 13.39
C SER A 42 -13.68 12.57 14.80
N MET A 43 -12.46 12.99 15.08
CA MET A 43 -12.08 13.68 16.31
C MET A 43 -11.91 15.16 16.04
N GLY A 44 -12.58 16.02 16.82
CA GLY A 44 -12.42 17.47 16.78
C GLY A 44 -13.30 18.23 15.78
N GLY A 45 -14.10 17.52 14.96
CA GLY A 45 -14.93 18.14 13.92
C GLY A 45 -14.12 18.70 12.74
N GLY A 46 -14.75 18.95 11.58
CA GLY A 46 -14.06 19.47 10.41
C GLY A 46 -14.42 18.76 9.09
N ALA A 47 -13.49 18.72 8.14
CA ALA A 47 -13.72 18.19 6.78
C ALA A 47 -14.19 16.71 6.74
N PHE A 48 -13.88 15.94 7.77
CA PHE A 48 -14.23 14.52 7.86
C PHE A 48 -15.66 14.25 8.31
N THR A 49 -16.34 15.22 8.94
CA THR A 49 -17.70 15.00 9.47
C THR A 49 -18.74 14.94 8.37
N GLN A 50 -18.54 15.67 7.27
CA GLN A 50 -19.41 15.64 6.09
C GLN A 50 -19.04 14.53 5.10
N GLY A 51 -17.77 14.08 5.11
CA GLY A 51 -17.27 13.07 4.17
C GLY A 51 -17.64 11.62 4.53
N ILE A 52 -17.78 11.30 5.82
CA ILE A 52 -18.01 9.92 6.31
C ILE A 52 -19.33 9.32 5.78
N ASP A 53 -20.38 10.11 5.64
CA ASP A 53 -21.67 9.63 5.10
C ASP A 53 -21.61 9.33 3.59
N SER A 54 -20.67 9.97 2.88
CA SER A 54 -20.40 9.73 1.44
C SER A 54 -19.44 8.57 1.18
N CYS A 55 -18.88 7.96 2.23
CA CYS A 55 -17.96 6.81 2.16
C CYS A 55 -18.61 5.51 1.65
N GLU A 56 -19.75 5.57 0.96
CA GLU A 56 -20.39 4.40 0.33
C GLU A 56 -19.52 3.77 -0.78
N PHE A 57 -18.43 4.46 -1.18
CA PHE A 57 -17.47 4.03 -2.20
C PHE A 57 -16.11 3.55 -1.65
N MET A 58 -16.02 3.21 -0.36
CA MET A 58 -14.82 2.56 0.18
C MET A 58 -14.52 1.28 -0.62
N SER A 59 -13.23 0.96 -0.82
CA SER A 59 -12.80 -0.24 -1.54
C SER A 59 -13.63 -1.43 -1.09
N GLY A 60 -14.24 -2.18 -2.02
CA GLY A 60 -15.31 -3.16 -1.74
C GLY A 60 -15.00 -4.26 -0.70
N LYS A 61 -13.82 -4.23 -0.07
CA LYS A 61 -13.22 -5.10 0.92
C LYS A 61 -13.77 -5.00 2.35
N PHE A 62 -14.30 -3.85 2.77
CA PHE A 62 -14.86 -3.66 4.12
C PHE A 62 -16.36 -3.44 4.09
N ASP A 63 -17.05 -3.91 5.12
CA ASP A 63 -18.43 -3.53 5.38
C ASP A 63 -18.46 -2.28 6.26
N ILE A 64 -19.36 -1.33 5.98
CA ILE A 64 -19.45 -0.08 6.76
C ILE A 64 -20.57 -0.18 7.78
N ASN A 65 -20.26 0.12 9.04
CA ASN A 65 -21.21 0.25 10.13
C ASN A 65 -21.56 1.73 10.33
N LYS A 66 -22.84 2.08 10.13
CA LYS A 66 -23.35 3.42 10.40
C LYS A 66 -23.85 3.49 11.85
N ILE A 67 -22.97 3.87 12.77
CA ILE A 67 -23.28 3.97 14.20
C ILE A 67 -23.65 5.41 14.61
N PRO A 68 -24.42 5.61 15.69
CA PRO A 68 -24.82 6.95 16.14
C PRO A 68 -23.65 7.90 16.45
N CYS A 69 -22.57 7.39 17.05
CA CYS A 69 -21.38 8.18 17.34
C CYS A 69 -20.50 8.29 16.09
N THR A 70 -20.59 9.44 15.42
CA THR A 70 -19.74 9.80 14.28
C THR A 70 -18.62 10.76 14.66
N GLN A 71 -18.68 11.34 15.86
CA GLN A 71 -17.70 12.31 16.35
C GLN A 71 -17.36 12.17 17.83
N ILE A 72 -16.11 12.49 18.15
CA ILE A 72 -15.61 12.66 19.52
C ILE A 72 -14.91 14.01 19.68
N GLY A 73 -14.82 14.49 20.93
CA GLY A 73 -14.04 15.69 21.25
C GLY A 73 -12.56 15.47 20.99
N VAL A 74 -11.80 16.56 20.80
CA VAL A 74 -10.33 16.47 20.78
C VAL A 74 -9.86 15.94 22.13
N VAL A 75 -9.08 14.87 22.10
CA VAL A 75 -8.43 14.29 23.30
C VAL A 75 -6.92 14.40 23.16
N GLY A 76 -6.25 14.56 24.30
CA GLY A 76 -4.80 14.76 24.38
C GLY A 76 -4.38 16.23 24.47
N ASN A 77 -3.47 16.52 25.40
CA ASN A 77 -2.62 17.71 25.35
C ASN A 77 -1.47 17.48 24.34
N GLU A 78 -0.67 18.51 24.03
CA GLU A 78 0.60 18.31 23.32
C GLU A 78 1.50 17.34 24.13
N ILE A 79 1.51 16.06 23.76
CA ILE A 79 2.38 15.08 24.39
C ILE A 79 3.78 15.23 23.79
N VAL A 80 4.70 15.80 24.56
CA VAL A 80 6.11 15.96 24.17
C VAL A 80 6.87 14.68 24.55
N GLY A 81 7.28 13.89 23.55
CA GLY A 81 8.00 12.64 23.79
C GLY A 81 8.42 11.91 22.51
N LYS A 82 8.98 10.69 22.66
CA LYS A 82 9.27 9.84 21.50
C LYS A 82 7.93 9.49 20.81
N LYS A 83 7.85 9.69 19.49
CA LYS A 83 6.63 9.55 18.68
C LYS A 83 5.83 8.25 18.92
N LYS A 84 6.49 7.13 19.26
CA LYS A 84 5.86 5.85 19.61
C LYS A 84 5.08 5.89 20.95
N GLN A 85 5.61 6.60 21.95
CA GLN A 85 4.98 6.76 23.26
C GLN A 85 3.76 7.69 23.17
N VAL A 86 3.92 8.80 22.43
CA VAL A 86 2.85 9.78 22.16
C VAL A 86 1.61 9.11 21.54
N LEU A 87 1.80 8.29 20.50
CA LEU A 87 0.68 7.60 19.84
C LEU A 87 -0.04 6.60 20.76
N LYS A 88 0.70 5.95 21.69
CA LYS A 88 0.11 4.99 22.63
C LYS A 88 -0.73 5.69 23.70
N GLU A 89 -0.21 6.75 24.29
CA GLU A 89 -0.92 7.53 25.31
C GLU A 89 -2.18 8.17 24.73
N LYS A 90 -2.07 8.77 23.53
CA LYS A 90 -3.23 9.32 22.80
C LYS A 90 -4.26 8.25 22.45
N ALA A 91 -3.84 7.04 22.05
CA ALA A 91 -4.77 5.94 21.78
C ALA A 91 -5.59 5.52 23.02
N GLU A 92 -4.99 5.51 24.21
CA GLU A 92 -5.71 5.19 25.46
C GLU A 92 -6.72 6.29 25.85
N GLU A 93 -6.39 7.56 25.63
CA GLU A 93 -7.33 8.65 25.87
C GLU A 93 -8.52 8.61 24.90
N ILE A 94 -8.26 8.35 23.61
CA ILE A 94 -9.31 8.12 22.61
C ILE A 94 -10.18 6.95 23.05
N ARG A 95 -9.57 5.83 23.44
CA ARG A 95 -10.29 4.64 23.92
C ARG A 95 -11.22 4.97 25.08
N LYS A 96 -10.76 5.74 26.08
CA LYS A 96 -11.60 6.14 27.23
C LYS A 96 -12.84 6.93 26.79
N ASP A 97 -12.70 7.88 25.87
CA ASP A 97 -13.85 8.65 25.37
C ASP A 97 -14.82 7.77 24.56
N LEU A 98 -14.30 6.88 23.72
CA LEU A 98 -15.11 5.91 22.98
C LEU A 98 -15.90 4.98 23.91
N LEU A 99 -15.29 4.53 25.01
CA LEU A 99 -15.95 3.70 26.02
C LEU A 99 -17.03 4.48 26.79
N ALA A 100 -16.75 5.74 27.16
CA ALA A 100 -17.74 6.61 27.80
C ALA A 100 -18.98 6.82 26.92
N LYS A 101 -18.80 6.87 25.60
CA LYS A 101 -19.87 6.96 24.60
C LYS A 101 -20.50 5.61 24.23
N ASN A 102 -20.04 4.50 24.84
CA ASN A 102 -20.47 3.13 24.54
C ASN A 102 -20.33 2.73 23.05
N VAL A 103 -19.28 3.22 22.37
CA VAL A 103 -19.10 2.98 20.92
C VAL A 103 -19.04 1.49 20.58
N GLY A 104 -18.40 0.66 21.41
CA GLY A 104 -18.39 -0.80 21.22
C GLY A 104 -19.79 -1.41 21.22
N LYS A 105 -20.69 -0.92 22.10
CA LYS A 105 -22.09 -1.38 22.15
C LYS A 105 -22.86 -0.91 20.92
N GLN A 106 -22.63 0.32 20.46
CA GLN A 106 -23.27 0.83 19.24
C GLN A 106 -22.91 0.00 18.00
N VAL A 107 -21.67 -0.52 17.92
CA VAL A 107 -21.25 -1.47 16.88
C VAL A 107 -22.07 -2.76 16.94
N LEU A 108 -22.29 -3.30 18.14
CA LEU A 108 -23.12 -4.48 18.34
C LEU A 108 -24.59 -4.21 18.00
N ASP A 109 -25.15 -3.09 18.48
CA ASP A 109 -26.50 -2.64 18.19
C ASP A 109 -26.75 -2.55 16.68
N TYR A 110 -25.75 -2.08 15.91
CA TYR A 110 -25.83 -2.01 14.45
C TYR A 110 -25.94 -3.41 13.81
N TRP A 111 -25.11 -4.37 14.24
CA TRP A 111 -25.16 -5.76 13.76
C TRP A 111 -26.51 -6.42 14.02
N LEU A 112 -27.07 -6.18 15.21
CA LEU A 112 -28.34 -6.72 15.66
C LEU A 112 -29.54 -5.89 15.19
N GLN A 113 -29.31 -4.78 14.48
CA GLN A 113 -30.32 -3.81 14.09
C GLN A 113 -31.30 -3.49 15.24
N TYR A 114 -30.74 -3.28 16.44
CA TYR A 114 -31.51 -3.06 17.65
C TYR A 114 -32.29 -1.74 17.55
N ASP A 115 -33.60 -1.79 17.73
CA ASP A 115 -34.49 -0.62 17.66
C ASP A 115 -34.75 0.03 19.03
N GLY A 116 -34.11 -0.47 20.08
CA GLY A 116 -34.37 -0.09 21.47
C GLY A 116 -35.30 -1.07 22.20
N ASN A 117 -35.88 -2.04 21.50
CA ASN A 117 -36.70 -3.08 22.12
C ASN A 117 -36.41 -4.50 21.61
N VAL A 118 -36.28 -4.71 20.30
CA VAL A 118 -36.07 -6.03 19.70
C VAL A 118 -34.86 -6.05 18.76
N PHE A 119 -34.29 -7.24 18.58
CA PHE A 119 -33.23 -7.49 17.62
C PHE A 119 -33.77 -7.98 16.26
N ASN A 120 -33.01 -7.71 15.21
CA ASN A 120 -33.23 -8.20 13.87
C ASN A 120 -31.92 -8.69 13.23
N SER A 121 -31.91 -9.93 12.76
CA SER A 121 -30.74 -10.59 12.16
C SER A 121 -30.62 -10.38 10.65
N SER A 122 -31.43 -9.52 10.03
CA SER A 122 -31.45 -9.33 8.57
C SER A 122 -30.10 -8.82 8.03
N LEU A 123 -29.45 -7.89 8.75
CA LEU A 123 -28.11 -7.42 8.40
C LEU A 123 -27.08 -8.56 8.48
N LEU A 124 -27.07 -9.32 9.57
CA LEU A 124 -26.18 -10.47 9.74
C LEU A 124 -26.39 -11.48 8.62
N ALA A 125 -27.63 -11.84 8.31
CA ALA A 125 -27.96 -12.78 7.24
C ALA A 125 -27.48 -12.26 5.87
N LYS A 126 -27.68 -10.97 5.58
CA LYS A 126 -27.19 -10.32 4.35
C LYS A 126 -25.67 -10.38 4.25
N ARG A 127 -24.96 -9.95 5.29
CA ARG A 127 -23.49 -9.92 5.29
C ARG A 127 -22.89 -11.32 5.34
N THR A 128 -23.55 -12.30 5.92
CA THR A 128 -23.11 -13.71 5.89
C THR A 128 -23.19 -14.27 4.48
N ARG A 129 -24.30 -14.07 3.76
CA ARG A 129 -24.42 -14.45 2.35
C ARG A 129 -23.38 -13.75 1.48
N TYR A 130 -23.18 -12.45 1.72
CA TYR A 130 -22.17 -11.69 1.01
C TYR A 130 -20.74 -12.06 1.42
N ASN A 131 -20.46 -12.47 2.65
CA ASN A 131 -19.09 -12.80 3.07
C ASN A 131 -18.59 -14.10 2.45
N LYS A 132 -19.49 -15.05 2.18
CA LYS A 132 -19.14 -16.31 1.52
C LYS A 132 -18.42 -16.02 0.20
N THR A 133 -17.19 -16.52 0.10
CA THR A 133 -16.54 -16.68 -1.20
C THR A 133 -17.12 -17.91 -1.88
N ASP A 134 -16.96 -17.99 -3.20
CA ASP A 134 -17.35 -19.20 -3.93
C ASP A 134 -16.58 -20.44 -3.44
N ALA A 135 -15.34 -20.26 -2.97
CA ALA A 135 -14.58 -21.33 -2.34
C ALA A 135 -15.25 -21.80 -1.04
N ASP A 136 -15.81 -20.89 -0.24
CA ASP A 136 -16.53 -21.25 0.99
C ASP A 136 -17.81 -22.00 0.68
N VAL A 137 -18.55 -21.62 -0.38
CA VAL A 137 -19.78 -22.34 -0.79
C VAL A 137 -19.47 -23.78 -1.19
N LEU A 138 -18.41 -24.01 -1.95
CA LEU A 138 -17.97 -25.35 -2.34
C LEU A 138 -17.55 -26.20 -1.13
N ASN A 139 -16.96 -25.57 -0.12
CA ASN A 139 -16.54 -26.24 1.12
C ASN A 139 -17.68 -26.44 2.13
N ALA A 140 -18.73 -25.62 2.09
CA ALA A 140 -19.76 -25.50 3.12
C ALA A 140 -21.05 -26.32 2.88
N ASN A 141 -21.02 -27.37 2.03
CA ASN A 141 -22.17 -28.27 1.85
C ASN A 141 -22.46 -29.18 3.06
N VAL A 142 -22.02 -28.81 4.27
CA VAL A 142 -22.26 -29.54 5.52
C VAL A 142 -22.63 -28.54 6.61
N ASP A 143 -23.80 -28.76 7.20
CA ASP A 143 -24.38 -28.20 8.43
C ASP A 143 -25.26 -26.92 8.36
N LYS A 144 -26.55 -27.13 8.72
CA LYS A 144 -27.51 -26.11 9.15
C LYS A 144 -27.67 -26.20 10.66
N VAL A 145 -27.51 -25.11 11.41
CA VAL A 145 -27.79 -25.09 12.86
C VAL A 145 -28.48 -23.77 13.28
N ASN A 146 -29.45 -23.88 14.19
CA ASN A 146 -30.30 -22.82 14.78
C ASN A 146 -29.61 -22.02 15.91
N THR A 147 -28.28 -21.95 15.94
CA THR A 147 -27.48 -21.16 16.88
C THR A 147 -26.48 -20.32 16.10
N LEU A 148 -26.06 -19.17 16.64
CA LEU A 148 -25.03 -18.35 16.00
C LEU A 148 -23.79 -19.22 15.70
N ASN A 149 -23.54 -19.48 14.42
CA ASN A 149 -22.51 -20.42 14.02
C ASN A 149 -21.12 -19.77 14.17
N ALA A 150 -20.06 -20.57 14.07
CA ALA A 150 -18.69 -20.06 14.23
C ALA A 150 -18.31 -18.99 13.18
N ALA A 151 -18.87 -19.05 11.96
CA ALA A 151 -18.60 -18.07 10.91
C ALA A 151 -19.28 -16.72 11.22
N ASP A 152 -20.52 -16.75 11.70
CA ASP A 152 -21.26 -15.55 12.10
C ASP A 152 -20.57 -14.85 13.28
N LYS A 153 -20.11 -15.62 14.28
CA LYS A 153 -19.31 -15.10 15.41
C LYS A 153 -18.03 -14.41 14.92
N LYS A 154 -17.30 -15.04 14.00
CA LYS A 154 -16.10 -14.45 13.39
C LYS A 154 -16.40 -13.17 12.63
N LEU A 155 -17.50 -13.13 11.88
CA LEU A 155 -17.89 -11.97 11.09
C LEU A 155 -18.21 -10.77 11.99
N ILE A 156 -19.02 -10.97 13.03
CA ILE A 156 -19.34 -9.93 14.03
C ILE A 156 -18.07 -9.52 14.80
N GLY A 157 -17.25 -10.49 15.21
CA GLY A 157 -15.99 -10.28 15.92
C GLY A 157 -14.92 -9.52 15.13
N ASN A 158 -15.03 -9.44 13.80
CA ASN A 158 -14.15 -8.65 12.94
C ASN A 158 -14.67 -7.21 12.75
N SER A 159 -15.17 -6.61 13.82
CA SER A 159 -15.63 -5.22 13.82
C SER A 159 -14.58 -4.28 14.40
N TYR A 160 -14.30 -3.21 13.67
CA TYR A 160 -13.28 -2.22 14.00
C TYR A 160 -13.88 -0.81 14.04
N VAL A 161 -13.29 0.05 14.86
CA VAL A 161 -13.58 1.47 14.93
C VAL A 161 -12.34 2.22 14.44
N VAL A 162 -12.52 3.07 13.44
CA VAL A 162 -11.47 3.89 12.83
C VAL A 162 -11.69 5.34 13.23
N VAL A 163 -10.75 5.92 13.96
CA VAL A 163 -10.82 7.31 14.43
C VAL A 163 -9.82 8.15 13.65
N LEU A 164 -10.31 9.17 12.94
CA LEU A 164 -9.47 10.18 12.27
C LEU A 164 -9.29 11.38 13.20
N SER A 165 -8.04 11.73 13.44
CA SER A 165 -7.61 12.84 14.27
C SER A 165 -6.84 13.82 13.42
N ASP A 166 -7.43 14.99 13.16
CA ASP A 166 -6.72 16.09 12.51
C ASP A 166 -5.54 16.51 13.38
N ASN A 167 -4.36 16.64 12.78
CA ASN A 167 -3.21 17.18 13.49
C ASN A 167 -3.22 18.71 13.43
N ALA A 168 -2.74 19.33 14.50
CA ALA A 168 -2.62 20.78 14.61
C ALA A 168 -1.69 21.40 13.54
N ASP A 169 -0.92 20.57 12.82
CA ASP A 169 -0.04 21.00 11.73
C ASP A 169 -0.80 21.40 10.45
N GLY A 170 -2.10 21.08 10.34
CA GLY A 170 -2.91 21.33 9.16
C GLY A 170 -2.47 20.57 7.90
N LYS A 171 -1.59 19.58 8.05
CA LYS A 171 -0.91 18.87 6.94
C LYS A 171 -1.14 17.37 6.97
N SER A 172 -1.46 16.83 8.13
CA SER A 172 -1.58 15.40 8.32
C SER A 172 -2.76 15.03 9.20
N VAL A 173 -3.18 13.78 9.05
CA VAL A 173 -4.17 13.13 9.89
C VAL A 173 -3.53 11.92 10.56
N ASP A 174 -3.81 11.75 11.85
CA ASP A 174 -3.55 10.50 12.54
C ASP A 174 -4.80 9.62 12.46
N THR A 175 -4.65 8.38 12.04
CA THR A 175 -5.74 7.41 11.99
C THR A 175 -5.48 6.27 12.97
N TYR A 176 -6.38 6.10 13.94
CA TYR A 176 -6.32 5.07 14.97
C TYR A 176 -7.34 3.98 14.69
N VAL A 177 -6.97 2.72 14.91
CA VAL A 177 -7.85 1.57 14.75
C VAL A 177 -8.01 0.88 16.09
N PHE A 178 -9.26 0.67 16.49
CA PHE A 178 -9.66 -0.13 17.64
C PHE A 178 -10.50 -1.32 17.18
N LYS A 179 -10.39 -2.46 17.84
CA LYS A 179 -11.23 -3.64 17.60
C LYS A 179 -12.30 -3.71 18.69
N ALA A 180 -13.55 -3.92 18.30
CA ALA A 180 -14.61 -4.20 19.27
C ALA A 180 -14.43 -5.60 19.86
N VAL A 181 -14.42 -5.69 21.19
CA VAL A 181 -14.23 -6.97 21.91
C VAL A 181 -15.55 -7.74 21.92
N LEU A 182 -15.91 -8.27 20.75
CA LEU A 182 -17.08 -9.12 20.52
C LEU A 182 -16.63 -10.58 20.40
N ASN A 183 -16.09 -11.10 21.50
CA ASN A 183 -15.59 -12.47 21.56
C ASN A 183 -16.73 -13.49 21.69
N ASP A 184 -16.39 -14.77 21.57
CA ASP A 184 -17.37 -15.86 21.60
C ASP A 184 -18.20 -15.86 22.90
N THR A 185 -17.62 -15.50 24.04
CA THR A 185 -18.34 -15.40 25.32
C THR A 185 -19.42 -14.33 25.26
N VAL A 186 -19.06 -13.09 24.91
CA VAL A 186 -19.99 -11.96 24.81
C VAL A 186 -21.12 -12.28 23.82
N LEU A 187 -20.79 -12.79 22.64
CA LEU A 187 -21.79 -13.10 21.62
C LEU A 187 -22.71 -14.25 22.04
N THR A 188 -22.19 -15.25 22.76
CA THR A 188 -23.01 -16.35 23.28
C THR A 188 -23.99 -15.86 24.35
N GLU A 189 -23.54 -15.00 25.27
CA GLU A 189 -24.42 -14.41 26.28
C GLU A 189 -25.52 -13.53 25.69
N VAL A 190 -25.18 -12.73 24.66
CA VAL A 190 -26.15 -11.93 23.90
C VAL A 190 -27.18 -12.82 23.21
N TRP A 191 -26.75 -13.92 22.58
CA TRP A 191 -27.66 -14.84 21.89
C TRP A 191 -28.56 -15.61 22.86
N ASN A 192 -28.06 -15.95 24.05
CA ASN A 192 -28.85 -16.58 25.11
C ASN A 192 -29.88 -15.62 25.73
N ASN A 193 -29.64 -14.31 25.62
CA ASN A 193 -30.53 -13.25 26.09
C ASN A 193 -31.16 -12.48 24.93
N TRP A 194 -31.52 -13.18 23.86
CA TRP A 194 -32.07 -12.57 22.66
C TRP A 194 -33.33 -11.75 22.97
N LEU A 195 -33.41 -10.55 22.40
CA LEU A 195 -34.56 -9.66 22.54
C LEU A 195 -35.50 -9.84 21.34
N ASP A 196 -36.52 -10.68 21.52
CA ASP A 196 -37.67 -10.79 20.63
C ASP A 196 -38.95 -10.25 21.30
N LYS A 197 -40.11 -10.56 20.73
CA LYS A 197 -41.41 -10.09 21.25
C LYS A 197 -41.77 -10.70 22.61
N ASP A 198 -41.20 -11.84 22.96
CA ASP A 198 -41.51 -12.62 24.16
C ASP A 198 -40.38 -12.51 25.21
N ALA A 199 -39.34 -11.71 24.94
CA ALA A 199 -38.19 -11.54 25.81
C ALA A 199 -38.58 -10.98 27.19
N SER A 200 -37.97 -11.55 28.23
CA SER A 200 -38.25 -11.15 29.61
C SER A 200 -37.58 -9.81 29.96
N ALA A 201 -38.08 -9.16 31.01
CA ALA A 201 -37.44 -7.96 31.57
C ALA A 201 -35.96 -8.20 31.99
N ALA A 202 -35.63 -9.44 32.38
CA ALA A 202 -34.25 -9.81 32.73
C ALA A 202 -33.33 -9.83 31.50
N ASN A 203 -33.83 -10.31 30.35
CA ASN A 203 -33.07 -10.27 29.09
C ASN A 203 -32.77 -8.82 28.69
N LYS A 204 -33.79 -7.94 28.77
CA LYS A 204 -33.62 -6.51 28.47
C LYS A 204 -32.61 -5.86 29.41
N SER A 205 -32.73 -6.11 30.71
CA SER A 205 -31.81 -5.58 31.72
C SER A 205 -30.37 -6.04 31.52
N PHE A 206 -30.15 -7.31 31.16
CA PHE A 206 -28.83 -7.81 30.80
C PHE A 206 -28.24 -7.00 29.62
N TYR A 207 -29.00 -6.85 28.53
CA TYR A 207 -28.50 -6.19 27.32
C TYR A 207 -28.28 -4.69 27.51
N ASP A 208 -29.17 -4.00 28.22
CA ASP A 208 -29.05 -2.56 28.48
C ASP A 208 -27.80 -2.24 29.32
N ASN A 209 -27.37 -3.17 30.18
CA ASN A 209 -26.17 -3.05 31.01
C ASN A 209 -24.89 -3.58 30.35
N LEU A 210 -25.00 -4.30 29.22
CA LEU A 210 -23.85 -4.87 28.51
C LEU A 210 -22.87 -3.77 28.08
N LYS A 211 -21.59 -3.97 28.41
CA LYS A 211 -20.48 -3.12 27.95
C LYS A 211 -19.61 -3.91 26.99
N VAL A 212 -19.29 -3.29 25.86
CA VAL A 212 -18.37 -3.85 24.87
C VAL A 212 -17.11 -3.00 24.89
N ASP A 213 -15.99 -3.64 25.25
CA ASP A 213 -14.68 -2.99 25.29
C ASP A 213 -14.11 -2.78 23.87
N LEU A 214 -13.08 -1.95 23.77
CA LEU A 214 -12.35 -1.65 22.56
C LEU A 214 -10.85 -1.88 22.78
N GLU A 215 -10.22 -2.70 21.93
CA GLU A 215 -8.78 -2.96 21.97
C GLU A 215 -8.06 -2.11 20.92
N PHE A 216 -7.00 -1.40 21.30
CA PHE A 216 -6.18 -0.68 20.33
C PHE A 216 -5.38 -1.64 19.43
N VAL A 217 -5.48 -1.45 18.11
CA VAL A 217 -4.84 -2.32 17.11
C VAL A 217 -3.61 -1.67 16.51
N TYR A 218 -3.79 -0.49 15.91
CA TYR A 218 -2.73 0.18 15.15
C TYR A 218 -3.03 1.66 14.95
N ALA A 219 -1.99 2.46 14.71
CA ALA A 219 -2.14 3.83 14.26
C ALA A 219 -1.16 4.17 13.12
N VAL A 220 -1.60 5.01 12.20
CA VAL A 220 -0.80 5.57 11.11
C VAL A 220 -0.95 7.08 11.05
N ASN A 221 0.05 7.74 10.50
CA ASN A 221 0.01 9.15 10.14
C ASN A 221 0.16 9.27 8.63
N ASN A 222 -0.75 10.00 7.98
CA ASN A 222 -0.72 10.25 6.54
C ASN A 222 -1.05 11.71 6.24
N ALA A 223 -0.56 12.21 5.11
CA ALA A 223 -0.90 13.55 4.64
C ALA A 223 -2.38 13.61 4.21
N TYR A 224 -2.94 14.82 4.20
CA TYR A 224 -4.22 15.09 3.55
C TYR A 224 -4.12 14.89 2.04
N GLU A 225 -5.16 14.31 1.45
CA GLU A 225 -5.38 14.30 0.00
C GLU A 225 -6.24 15.51 -0.37
N SER A 226 -6.00 16.10 -1.55
CA SER A 226 -6.79 17.24 -2.04
C SER A 226 -7.78 16.83 -3.13
N LYS A 227 -8.97 17.44 -3.13
CA LYS A 227 -9.98 17.34 -4.21
C LYS A 227 -9.42 17.80 -5.56
N ASN A 228 -8.46 18.72 -5.54
CA ASN A 228 -7.86 19.31 -6.71
C ASN A 228 -6.64 18.51 -7.24
N ASP A 229 -6.28 17.40 -6.59
CA ASP A 229 -5.14 16.60 -7.00
C ASP A 229 -5.47 15.77 -8.26
N ASN A 230 -4.85 16.15 -9.37
CA ASN A 230 -4.83 15.32 -10.58
C ASN A 230 -3.72 14.25 -10.52
N LYS A 231 -3.73 13.30 -11.45
CA LYS A 231 -2.73 12.21 -11.53
C LYS A 231 -1.28 12.71 -11.59
N ALA A 232 -1.03 13.86 -12.21
CA ALA A 232 0.30 14.46 -12.31
C ALA A 232 0.76 15.07 -10.97
N THR A 233 -0.15 15.72 -10.23
CA THR A 233 0.12 16.24 -8.88
C THR A 233 0.39 15.11 -7.89
N LYS A 234 -0.36 13.99 -7.97
CA LYS A 234 -0.11 12.80 -7.13
C LYS A 234 1.28 12.21 -7.36
N LEU A 235 1.71 12.06 -8.61
CA LEU A 235 3.06 11.59 -8.94
C LEU A 235 4.14 12.55 -8.41
N LYS A 236 3.92 13.88 -8.50
CA LYS A 236 4.84 14.88 -7.93
C LYS A 236 4.90 14.81 -6.40
N GLY A 237 3.80 14.47 -5.74
CA GLY A 237 3.71 14.24 -4.29
C GLY A 237 4.51 13.03 -3.80
N LEU A 238 4.64 11.97 -4.62
CA LEU A 238 5.51 10.82 -4.29
C LEU A 238 7.00 11.20 -4.15
N PHE A 239 7.44 12.27 -4.81
CA PHE A 239 8.85 12.67 -4.89
C PHE A 239 9.16 14.00 -4.18
N SER A 240 8.13 14.74 -3.77
CA SER A 240 8.28 16.01 -3.06
C SER A 240 8.37 15.73 -1.56
N LYS A 241 9.52 16.01 -0.95
CA LYS A 241 9.63 16.10 0.52
C LYS A 241 8.80 17.29 0.99
N GLY A 242 7.57 17.02 1.40
CA GLY A 242 6.71 18.02 2.02
C GLY A 242 5.28 17.56 1.94
N ASN A 243 4.67 17.31 3.10
CA ASN A 243 3.22 17.32 3.25
C ASN A 243 2.78 18.70 2.74
N LYS A 244 2.23 18.76 1.53
CA LYS A 244 1.73 20.00 0.97
C LYS A 244 0.64 20.48 1.91
N GLU A 245 0.69 21.73 2.34
CA GLU A 245 -0.44 22.34 3.04
C GLU A 245 -1.64 22.29 2.09
N VAL A 246 -2.66 21.55 2.49
CA VAL A 246 -3.94 21.49 1.80
C VAL A 246 -4.85 22.45 2.56
N SER A 247 -5.42 23.43 1.86
CA SER A 247 -6.42 24.31 2.47
C SER A 247 -7.56 23.46 3.03
N PRO A 248 -8.12 23.76 4.23
CA PRO A 248 -9.19 22.96 4.82
C PRO A 248 -10.37 22.67 3.89
N ASP A 249 -10.75 23.62 3.02
CA ASP A 249 -11.85 23.48 2.06
C ASP A 249 -11.53 22.49 0.91
N ASP A 250 -10.25 22.34 0.60
CA ASP A 250 -9.74 21.51 -0.49
C ASP A 250 -9.44 20.07 -0.05
N ILE A 251 -9.57 19.75 1.24
CA ILE A 251 -9.36 18.40 1.75
C ILE A 251 -10.40 17.45 1.14
N ASP A 252 -9.93 16.33 0.58
CA ASP A 252 -10.75 15.20 0.19
C ASP A 252 -10.77 14.18 1.34
N PRO A 253 -11.84 14.15 2.17
CA PRO A 253 -11.89 13.26 3.32
C PRO A 253 -11.95 11.78 2.92
N VAL A 254 -12.57 11.46 1.79
CA VAL A 254 -12.71 10.08 1.30
C VAL A 254 -11.38 9.57 0.76
N ALA A 255 -10.68 10.37 -0.05
CA ALA A 255 -9.34 10.00 -0.52
C ALA A 255 -8.34 9.89 0.64
N THR A 256 -8.41 10.80 1.61
CA THR A 256 -7.55 10.76 2.80
C THR A 256 -7.79 9.49 3.63
N LEU A 257 -9.05 9.13 3.89
CA LEU A 257 -9.40 7.89 4.59
C LEU A 257 -8.91 6.65 3.82
N ASN A 258 -9.10 6.61 2.49
CA ASN A 258 -8.62 5.49 1.67
C ASN A 258 -7.09 5.34 1.73
N SER A 259 -6.35 6.46 1.72
CA SER A 259 -4.88 6.46 1.88
C SER A 259 -4.46 5.90 3.25
N ALA A 260 -5.18 6.28 4.31
CA ALA A 260 -4.97 5.74 5.65
C ALA A 260 -5.25 4.24 5.73
N LEU A 261 -6.39 3.78 5.18
CA LEU A 261 -6.73 2.36 5.13
C LEU A 261 -5.72 1.54 4.33
N ASP A 262 -5.29 2.03 3.15
CA ASP A 262 -4.24 1.39 2.36
C ASP A 262 -2.94 1.21 3.16
N ALA A 263 -2.62 2.17 4.04
CA ALA A 263 -1.48 2.06 4.95
C ALA A 263 -1.70 1.06 6.08
N LEU A 264 -2.90 1.04 6.67
CA LEU A 264 -3.28 0.14 7.75
C LEU A 264 -3.38 -1.31 7.29
N GLU A 265 -3.91 -1.59 6.10
CA GLU A 265 -4.00 -2.93 5.51
C GLU A 265 -2.63 -3.60 5.31
N ARG A 266 -1.57 -2.81 5.10
CA ARG A 266 -0.19 -3.33 5.04
C ARG A 266 0.31 -3.82 6.41
N LYS A 267 -0.32 -3.40 7.50
CA LYS A 267 0.13 -3.59 8.89
C LYS A 267 -0.79 -4.52 9.68
N ILE A 268 -2.11 -4.45 9.45
CA ILE A 268 -3.12 -5.26 10.12
C ILE A 268 -3.31 -6.56 9.33
N ASP A 269 -2.75 -7.66 9.84
CA ASP A 269 -2.73 -8.95 9.15
C ASP A 269 -4.15 -9.48 8.81
N LYS A 270 -5.11 -9.29 9.73
CA LYS A 270 -6.51 -9.71 9.52
C LYS A 270 -7.19 -8.99 8.36
N TRP A 271 -6.69 -7.81 7.98
CA TRP A 271 -7.20 -7.06 6.84
C TRP A 271 -6.58 -7.51 5.51
N GLN A 272 -5.65 -8.47 5.50
CA GLN A 272 -5.08 -8.99 4.25
C GLN A 272 -5.98 -10.10 3.69
N VAL A 273 -6.43 -9.94 2.45
CA VAL A 273 -7.30 -10.93 1.81
C VAL A 273 -6.54 -12.25 1.69
N THR A 274 -7.21 -13.33 2.08
CA THR A 274 -6.68 -14.68 1.94
C THR A 274 -7.64 -15.54 1.13
N SER A 275 -7.11 -16.37 0.24
CA SER A 275 -7.87 -17.30 -0.58
C SER A 275 -7.00 -18.50 -0.94
N THR A 276 -7.56 -19.52 -1.58
CA THR A 276 -6.83 -20.67 -2.09
C THR A 276 -6.62 -20.56 -3.60
N ILE A 277 -5.55 -21.17 -4.08
CA ILE A 277 -5.30 -21.38 -5.51
C ILE A 277 -6.30 -22.45 -5.99
N PHE A 278 -7.17 -22.05 -6.91
CA PHE A 278 -8.14 -22.91 -7.55
C PHE A 278 -7.53 -23.64 -8.76
N GLU A 279 -6.72 -22.94 -9.55
CA GLU A 279 -6.02 -23.48 -10.73
C GLU A 279 -4.60 -22.90 -10.81
N VAL A 280 -3.68 -23.57 -11.52
CA VAL A 280 -2.26 -23.14 -11.62
C VAL A 280 -1.79 -22.71 -13.02
N ASN A 281 -2.58 -22.94 -14.07
CA ASN A 281 -2.23 -22.59 -15.46
C ASN A 281 -3.37 -21.83 -16.19
N PRO A 282 -3.49 -20.51 -16.00
CA PRO A 282 -2.69 -19.66 -15.10
C PRO A 282 -3.06 -19.83 -13.62
N VAL A 283 -2.27 -19.26 -12.72
CA VAL A 283 -2.65 -19.24 -11.31
C VAL A 283 -3.96 -18.49 -11.17
N ALA A 284 -4.99 -19.12 -10.62
CA ALA A 284 -6.31 -18.55 -10.51
C ALA A 284 -6.88 -18.77 -9.11
N ALA A 285 -7.67 -17.81 -8.63
CA ALA A 285 -8.35 -17.89 -7.34
C ALA A 285 -9.73 -17.25 -7.40
N LYS A 286 -10.66 -17.77 -6.59
CA LYS A 286 -12.05 -17.32 -6.47
C LYS A 286 -12.16 -16.05 -5.59
N ILE A 287 -11.46 -15.00 -6.00
CA ILE A 287 -11.51 -13.65 -5.43
C ILE A 287 -11.57 -12.62 -6.56
N GLY A 288 -12.07 -11.42 -6.29
CA GLY A 288 -12.32 -10.38 -7.29
C GLY A 288 -12.55 -8.99 -6.68
N TYR A 289 -13.34 -8.16 -7.37
CA TYR A 289 -13.63 -6.79 -6.92
C TYR A 289 -14.33 -6.73 -5.55
N LYS A 290 -15.07 -7.78 -5.17
CA LYS A 290 -15.70 -7.91 -3.86
C LYS A 290 -14.68 -7.95 -2.73
N GLU A 291 -13.54 -8.59 -2.91
CA GLU A 291 -12.45 -8.59 -1.92
C GLU A 291 -11.53 -7.37 -2.09
N GLY A 292 -11.84 -6.46 -3.01
CA GLY A 292 -11.04 -5.28 -3.32
C GLY A 292 -9.81 -5.57 -4.18
N LEU A 293 -9.76 -6.72 -4.85
CA LEU A 293 -8.63 -7.09 -5.72
C LEU A 293 -8.47 -6.08 -6.86
N ARG A 294 -7.25 -5.62 -7.09
CA ARG A 294 -6.90 -4.73 -8.22
C ARG A 294 -5.79 -5.35 -9.04
N ASN A 295 -5.69 -4.91 -10.30
CA ASN A 295 -4.60 -5.32 -11.16
C ASN A 295 -3.23 -4.97 -10.52
N SER A 296 -2.27 -5.88 -10.70
CA SER A 296 -0.92 -5.80 -10.14
C SER A 296 -0.82 -5.93 -8.63
N ASP A 297 -1.92 -6.19 -7.91
CA ASP A 297 -1.85 -6.45 -6.48
C ASP A 297 -1.05 -7.72 -6.21
N ARG A 298 -0.16 -7.65 -5.22
CA ARG A 298 0.81 -8.69 -4.91
C ARG A 298 0.26 -9.60 -3.82
N TYR A 299 0.42 -10.91 -4.01
CA TYR A 299 0.07 -11.94 -3.04
C TYR A 299 1.29 -12.82 -2.75
N ARG A 300 1.44 -13.20 -1.49
CA ARG A 300 2.32 -14.27 -1.04
C ARG A 300 1.60 -15.59 -1.24
N VAL A 301 2.33 -16.61 -1.66
CA VAL A 301 1.80 -17.97 -1.76
C VAL A 301 2.38 -18.83 -0.65
N PHE A 302 1.55 -19.62 0.01
CA PHE A 302 1.93 -20.52 1.09
C PHE A 302 1.48 -21.94 0.82
N LYS A 303 2.30 -22.90 1.22
CA LYS A 303 1.91 -24.31 1.35
C LYS A 303 1.75 -24.65 2.83
N VAL A 304 0.81 -25.53 3.14
CA VAL A 304 0.72 -26.14 4.48
C VAL A 304 1.67 -27.33 4.53
N VAL A 305 2.40 -27.47 5.63
CA VAL A 305 3.16 -28.67 5.97
C VAL A 305 2.89 -29.02 7.42
N GLU A 306 2.95 -30.30 7.75
CA GLU A 306 2.93 -30.75 9.14
C GLU A 306 4.35 -30.70 9.71
N ASP A 307 4.50 -30.23 10.94
CA ASP A 307 5.75 -30.27 11.69
C ASP A 307 5.94 -31.64 12.39
N GLU A 308 7.09 -31.83 13.04
CA GLU A 308 7.41 -33.09 13.74
C GLU A 308 6.46 -33.40 14.92
N ASN A 309 5.70 -32.41 15.39
CA ASN A 309 4.76 -32.53 16.51
C ASN A 309 3.30 -32.67 16.04
N GLY A 310 3.06 -32.78 14.72
CA GLY A 310 1.72 -32.86 14.14
C GLY A 310 1.01 -31.51 13.97
N ASN A 311 1.69 -30.38 14.20
CA ASN A 311 1.10 -29.05 13.99
C ASN A 311 1.25 -28.59 12.54
N LEU A 312 0.25 -27.84 12.06
CA LEU A 312 0.29 -27.25 10.72
C LEU A 312 1.16 -25.98 10.68
N GLU A 313 2.23 -26.00 9.89
CA GLU A 313 3.11 -24.88 9.59
C GLU A 313 2.87 -24.36 8.15
N TYR A 314 2.81 -23.04 7.98
CA TYR A 314 2.59 -22.41 6.68
C TYR A 314 3.90 -21.89 6.08
N LYS A 315 4.40 -22.58 5.05
CA LYS A 315 5.66 -22.24 4.38
C LYS A 315 5.41 -21.41 3.13
N LYS A 316 5.96 -20.19 3.10
CA LYS A 316 5.94 -19.32 1.92
C LYS A 316 6.67 -19.99 0.75
N VAL A 317 5.99 -20.12 -0.40
CA VAL A 317 6.54 -20.74 -1.62
C VAL A 317 6.87 -19.73 -2.71
N GLY A 318 6.28 -18.54 -2.71
CA GLY A 318 6.51 -17.55 -3.77
C GLY A 318 5.63 -16.31 -3.70
N PHE A 319 5.65 -15.55 -4.79
CA PHE A 319 4.81 -14.37 -4.97
C PHE A 319 4.12 -14.42 -6.33
N VAL A 320 2.88 -13.93 -6.35
CA VAL A 320 2.09 -13.73 -7.57
C VAL A 320 1.57 -12.29 -7.62
N ARG A 321 1.22 -11.82 -8.82
CA ARG A 321 0.49 -10.55 -9.03
C ARG A 321 -0.79 -10.78 -9.82
N ALA A 322 -1.86 -10.10 -9.43
CA ALA A 322 -3.12 -10.12 -10.15
C ALA A 322 -2.98 -9.53 -11.56
N THR A 323 -3.62 -10.16 -12.55
CA THR A 323 -3.55 -9.79 -13.97
C THR A 323 -4.92 -9.51 -14.57
N GLU A 324 -5.86 -10.41 -14.37
CA GLU A 324 -7.26 -10.25 -14.74
C GLU A 324 -8.09 -10.37 -13.46
N VAL A 325 -8.95 -9.39 -13.23
CA VAL A 325 -9.78 -9.31 -12.03
C VAL A 325 -11.21 -9.55 -12.44
N PHE A 326 -11.84 -10.57 -11.86
CA PHE A 326 -13.23 -10.90 -12.09
C PHE A 326 -14.16 -10.02 -11.23
N ASP A 327 -15.34 -9.70 -11.77
CA ASP A 327 -16.37 -8.96 -11.05
C ASP A 327 -17.34 -9.92 -10.34
N ASN A 328 -17.01 -10.28 -9.11
CA ASN A 328 -17.78 -11.16 -8.25
C ASN A 328 -18.67 -10.41 -7.25
N ARG A 329 -19.13 -9.18 -7.57
CA ARG A 329 -19.97 -8.37 -6.65
C ARG A 329 -21.43 -8.86 -6.54
N THR A 330 -21.75 -10.02 -7.09
CA THR A 330 -23.00 -10.75 -6.92
C THR A 330 -22.94 -11.71 -5.73
N ASP A 331 -24.08 -12.28 -5.33
CA ASP A 331 -24.08 -13.36 -4.33
C ASP A 331 -23.27 -14.57 -4.83
N ALA A 332 -22.50 -15.18 -3.94
CA ALA A 332 -21.63 -16.31 -4.24
C ALA A 332 -22.48 -17.57 -4.52
N MET A 333 -22.44 -18.06 -5.75
CA MET A 333 -23.12 -19.29 -6.17
C MET A 333 -22.15 -20.48 -6.33
N GLY A 334 -20.84 -20.27 -6.15
CA GLY A 334 -19.80 -21.25 -6.46
C GLY A 334 -19.36 -21.26 -7.94
N GLU A 335 -20.17 -20.67 -8.82
CA GLU A 335 -20.02 -20.69 -10.27
C GLU A 335 -19.33 -19.45 -10.86
N THR A 336 -18.89 -18.49 -10.04
CA THR A 336 -18.20 -17.28 -10.55
C THR A 336 -16.83 -17.62 -11.11
N ASP A 337 -16.41 -16.94 -12.19
CA ASP A 337 -15.08 -17.16 -12.75
C ASP A 337 -13.96 -16.71 -11.80
N CYS A 338 -12.76 -17.24 -12.01
CA CYS A 338 -11.60 -16.89 -11.21
C CYS A 338 -10.90 -15.63 -11.70
N SER A 339 -10.38 -14.83 -10.77
CA SER A 339 -9.32 -13.87 -11.09
C SER A 339 -8.02 -14.60 -11.37
N LYS A 340 -7.22 -14.07 -12.29
CA LYS A 340 -5.96 -14.68 -12.75
C LYS A 340 -4.75 -13.92 -12.24
N PHE A 341 -3.70 -14.67 -11.97
CA PHE A 341 -2.47 -14.21 -11.37
C PHE A 341 -1.26 -14.71 -12.18
N TYR A 342 -0.23 -13.88 -12.23
CA TYR A 342 1.07 -14.24 -12.79
C TYR A 342 2.08 -14.50 -11.67
N LYS A 343 2.80 -15.63 -11.77
CA LYS A 343 3.87 -15.98 -10.83
C LYS A 343 5.13 -15.16 -11.11
N ILE A 344 5.44 -14.24 -10.19
CA ILE A 344 6.60 -13.35 -10.31
C ILE A 344 7.84 -13.88 -9.59
N SER A 345 7.71 -14.81 -8.65
CA SER A 345 8.85 -15.50 -8.04
C SER A 345 8.43 -16.74 -7.26
N GLY A 346 9.41 -17.59 -6.92
CA GLY A 346 9.23 -18.73 -6.02
C GLY A 346 9.22 -20.10 -6.69
N LYS A 347 8.77 -21.10 -5.93
CA LYS A 347 8.71 -22.52 -6.30
C LYS A 347 7.45 -22.82 -7.12
N THR A 348 7.28 -24.10 -7.48
CA THR A 348 6.06 -24.61 -8.10
C THR A 348 4.86 -24.40 -7.17
N MET A 349 3.77 -23.92 -7.75
CA MET A 349 2.50 -23.70 -7.07
C MET A 349 1.57 -24.88 -7.39
N LYS A 350 0.70 -25.24 -6.46
CA LYS A 350 -0.31 -26.29 -6.62
C LYS A 350 -1.67 -25.75 -6.18
N GLU A 351 -2.72 -26.38 -6.68
CA GLU A 351 -4.08 -26.17 -6.19
C GLU A 351 -4.16 -26.45 -4.69
N GLY A 352 -5.03 -25.71 -3.99
CA GLY A 352 -5.16 -25.77 -2.54
C GLY A 352 -4.08 -25.03 -1.74
N MET A 353 -3.01 -24.55 -2.38
CA MET A 353 -2.08 -23.60 -1.72
C MET A 353 -2.79 -22.27 -1.44
N PHE A 354 -2.32 -21.53 -0.43
CA PHE A 354 -2.95 -20.28 -0.03
C PHE A 354 -2.31 -19.06 -0.68
N LEU A 355 -3.12 -18.14 -1.15
CA LEU A 355 -2.77 -16.77 -1.50
C LEU A 355 -3.09 -15.85 -0.32
N LYS A 356 -2.14 -15.04 0.12
CA LYS A 356 -2.36 -13.99 1.11
C LYS A 356 -1.85 -12.65 0.61
N GLU A 357 -2.68 -11.64 0.67
CA GLU A 357 -2.39 -10.32 0.16
C GLU A 357 -1.11 -9.74 0.79
N LYS A 358 -0.31 -9.08 -0.03
CA LYS A 358 0.89 -8.36 0.40
C LYS A 358 1.00 -7.05 -0.39
N LYS A 359 0.12 -6.10 -0.03
CA LYS A 359 0.12 -4.74 -0.59
C LYS A 359 1.52 -4.15 -0.61
N ASP A 360 1.83 -3.52 -1.72
CA ASP A 360 3.12 -2.95 -2.02
C ASP A 360 2.98 -1.58 -2.67
N LEU A 361 4.08 -0.86 -2.82
CA LEU A 361 4.03 0.49 -3.36
C LEU A 361 3.99 0.48 -4.88
N LYS A 362 4.10 -0.71 -5.50
CA LYS A 362 4.24 -0.89 -6.95
C LYS A 362 5.46 -0.13 -7.50
N LEU A 363 6.44 0.18 -6.65
CA LEU A 363 7.66 0.90 -7.01
C LEU A 363 8.82 -0.07 -7.17
N SER A 364 9.76 0.25 -8.04
CA SER A 364 11.07 -0.37 -8.07
C SER A 364 12.14 0.70 -8.10
N VAL A 365 13.19 0.50 -7.30
CA VAL A 365 14.36 1.38 -7.27
C VAL A 365 15.54 0.59 -7.78
N SER A 366 16.29 1.17 -8.72
CA SER A 366 17.50 0.55 -9.24
C SER A 366 18.69 1.50 -9.23
N VAL A 367 19.88 0.96 -9.00
CA VAL A 367 21.15 1.69 -9.03
C VAL A 367 22.10 0.94 -9.96
N SER A 368 22.71 1.66 -10.90
CA SER A 368 23.64 1.08 -11.88
C SER A 368 24.88 1.94 -12.10
N GLY A 369 26.00 1.25 -12.37
CA GLY A 369 27.16 1.85 -13.02
C GLY A 369 27.01 1.69 -14.53
N VAL A 370 27.34 2.73 -15.29
CA VAL A 370 27.17 2.79 -16.74
C VAL A 370 28.50 3.19 -17.37
N LEU A 371 28.87 2.48 -18.44
CA LEU A 371 30.03 2.72 -19.26
C LEU A 371 29.58 3.17 -20.65
N GLY A 372 30.20 4.23 -21.15
CA GLY A 372 29.79 4.85 -22.40
C GLY A 372 28.51 5.68 -22.27
N GLY A 373 28.24 6.47 -23.30
CA GLY A 373 27.07 7.35 -23.33
C GLY A 373 27.13 8.52 -22.35
N TYR A 374 25.96 8.91 -21.84
CA TYR A 374 25.74 10.15 -21.09
C TYR A 374 25.76 9.99 -19.56
N ASN A 375 25.81 8.76 -19.06
CA ASN A 375 25.79 8.43 -17.63
C ASN A 375 27.03 7.63 -17.22
N TYR A 376 27.55 7.92 -16.04
CA TYR A 376 28.52 7.07 -15.33
C TYR A 376 27.84 6.28 -14.20
N ALA A 377 26.91 6.91 -13.49
CA ALA A 377 26.07 6.28 -12.48
C ALA A 377 24.62 6.70 -12.70
N GLN A 378 23.67 5.81 -12.44
CA GLN A 378 22.26 6.07 -12.66
C GLN A 378 21.39 5.42 -11.59
N VAL A 379 20.42 6.17 -11.10
CA VAL A 379 19.33 5.71 -10.25
C VAL A 379 18.03 5.77 -11.06
N ASP A 380 17.27 4.68 -11.09
CA ASP A 380 15.93 4.66 -11.68
C ASP A 380 14.88 4.39 -10.60
N ILE A 381 13.74 5.07 -10.71
CA ILE A 381 12.56 4.83 -9.88
C ILE A 381 11.38 4.58 -10.83
N ASP A 382 10.93 3.34 -10.89
CA ASP A 382 9.88 2.88 -11.80
C ASP A 382 8.61 2.51 -11.03
N TYR A 383 7.45 2.99 -11.48
CA TYR A 383 6.12 2.66 -10.95
C TYR A 383 5.38 1.70 -11.89
N LEU A 384 4.92 0.58 -11.35
CA LEU A 384 4.17 -0.46 -12.05
C LEU A 384 2.71 -0.03 -12.26
N LEU A 385 2.35 0.20 -13.51
CA LEU A 385 1.02 0.62 -13.94
C LEU A 385 0.06 -0.55 -14.09
N LYS A 386 0.53 -1.64 -14.71
CA LYS A 386 -0.32 -2.78 -15.09
C LYS A 386 0.48 -4.06 -15.24
N THR A 387 -0.12 -5.18 -14.90
CA THR A 387 0.40 -6.54 -15.14
C THR A 387 -0.58 -7.29 -16.02
N LYS A 388 -0.08 -8.04 -17.01
CA LYS A 388 -0.85 -8.93 -17.88
C LYS A 388 -0.30 -10.35 -17.79
N ASN A 389 -1.16 -11.32 -18.03
CA ASN A 389 -0.78 -12.72 -17.96
C ASN A 389 0.09 -13.17 -19.17
N THR A 390 -0.08 -12.52 -20.33
CA THR A 390 0.71 -12.77 -21.55
C THR A 390 2.21 -12.56 -21.28
N LEU A 391 2.97 -13.66 -21.15
CA LEU A 391 4.40 -13.68 -20.82
C LEU A 391 4.78 -12.84 -19.57
N GLY A 392 3.84 -12.67 -18.63
CA GLY A 392 4.07 -11.86 -17.43
C GLY A 392 4.39 -10.40 -17.73
N MET A 393 3.81 -9.82 -18.78
CA MET A 393 4.06 -8.43 -19.16
C MET A 393 3.71 -7.46 -18.02
N MET A 394 4.63 -6.54 -17.72
CA MET A 394 4.47 -5.48 -16.73
C MET A 394 4.81 -4.12 -17.36
N TYR A 395 3.92 -3.15 -17.21
CA TYR A 395 4.06 -1.81 -17.78
C TYR A 395 4.51 -0.84 -16.70
N PHE A 396 5.57 -0.09 -16.98
CA PHE A 396 6.16 0.86 -16.04
C PHE A 396 6.20 2.28 -16.62
N THR A 397 6.06 3.25 -15.73
CA THR A 397 6.50 4.63 -15.95
C THR A 397 7.48 4.99 -14.84
N GLY A 398 8.52 5.75 -15.14
CA GLY A 398 9.57 6.00 -14.15
C GLY A 398 10.40 7.22 -14.44
N ILE A 399 11.23 7.58 -13.47
CA ILE A 399 12.23 8.64 -13.62
C ILE A 399 13.64 8.04 -13.49
N SER A 400 14.58 8.63 -14.22
CA SER A 400 16.01 8.36 -14.02
C SER A 400 16.72 9.62 -13.60
N ILE A 401 17.69 9.47 -12.70
CA ILE A 401 18.64 10.51 -12.34
C ILE A 401 20.04 9.92 -12.50
N GLY A 402 20.84 10.55 -13.34
CA GLY A 402 22.21 10.13 -13.59
C GLY A 402 23.24 11.12 -13.08
N TYR A 403 24.49 10.70 -13.18
CA TYR A 403 25.65 11.53 -12.96
C TYR A 403 26.76 11.12 -13.93
N HIS A 404 27.45 12.10 -14.49
CA HIS A 404 28.65 11.87 -15.30
C HIS A 404 29.64 13.01 -15.10
N MET A 405 30.91 12.66 -15.04
CA MET A 405 32.01 13.62 -14.94
C MET A 405 32.70 13.70 -16.30
N GLY A 406 32.70 14.88 -16.92
CA GLY A 406 33.33 15.08 -18.22
C GLY A 406 34.85 15.17 -18.16
N LYS A 407 35.46 15.31 -19.35
CA LYS A 407 36.90 15.52 -19.46
C LYS A 407 37.24 16.98 -19.10
N LYS A 408 38.46 17.22 -18.64
CA LYS A 408 38.98 18.59 -18.45
C LYS A 408 38.91 19.36 -19.77
N ILE A 409 38.44 20.61 -19.72
CA ILE A 409 38.26 21.47 -20.90
C ILE A 409 39.48 22.37 -21.11
N VAL A 410 40.17 22.74 -20.02
CA VAL A 410 41.33 23.64 -20.03
C VAL A 410 42.43 23.06 -19.13
N GLU A 411 43.68 23.14 -19.57
CA GLU A 411 44.86 22.84 -18.77
C GLU A 411 45.54 24.16 -18.38
N THR A 412 45.31 24.59 -17.14
CA THR A 412 45.81 25.85 -16.59
C THR A 412 47.16 25.70 -15.87
N GLY A 413 47.71 24.48 -15.83
CA GLY A 413 48.90 24.13 -15.04
C GLY A 413 48.64 23.97 -13.54
N SER A 414 47.46 24.38 -13.05
CA SER A 414 47.03 24.17 -11.66
C SER A 414 46.02 23.02 -11.58
N LYS A 415 46.41 21.94 -10.90
CA LYS A 415 45.51 20.78 -10.68
C LYS A 415 44.17 21.18 -10.07
N THR A 416 44.16 22.17 -9.18
CA THR A 416 42.94 22.64 -8.51
C THR A 416 42.03 23.42 -9.46
N ALA A 417 42.60 24.33 -10.27
CA ALA A 417 41.82 25.13 -11.21
C ALA A 417 41.25 24.27 -12.35
N ASP A 418 42.03 23.30 -12.85
CA ASP A 418 41.57 22.35 -13.87
C ASP A 418 40.39 21.49 -13.39
N GLU A 419 40.37 21.11 -12.11
CA GLU A 419 39.26 20.33 -11.52
C GLU A 419 38.01 21.21 -11.35
N LEU A 420 38.17 22.49 -11.02
CA LEU A 420 37.06 23.44 -10.92
C LEU A 420 36.40 23.72 -12.28
N LEU A 421 37.18 23.69 -13.37
CA LEU A 421 36.69 23.87 -14.74
C LEU A 421 36.23 22.55 -15.40
N ARG A 422 36.17 21.45 -14.66
CA ARG A 422 35.64 20.19 -15.18
C ARG A 422 34.11 20.23 -15.22
N PRO A 423 33.47 19.82 -16.34
CA PRO A 423 32.02 19.77 -16.41
C PRO A 423 31.48 18.54 -15.67
N HIS A 424 30.49 18.79 -14.82
CA HIS A 424 29.68 17.79 -14.15
C HIS A 424 28.28 17.81 -14.74
N TYR A 425 27.79 16.63 -15.12
CA TYR A 425 26.51 16.45 -15.76
C TYR A 425 25.53 15.74 -14.82
N ILE A 426 24.32 16.27 -14.75
CA ILE A 426 23.20 15.70 -13.98
C ILE A 426 22.03 15.51 -14.94
N PRO A 427 21.97 14.36 -15.62
CA PRO A 427 20.84 14.01 -16.47
C PRO A 427 19.65 13.53 -15.65
N PHE A 428 18.46 13.91 -16.10
CA PHE A 428 17.19 13.47 -15.59
C PHE A 428 16.25 13.13 -16.74
N SER A 429 15.50 12.03 -16.64
CA SER A 429 14.57 11.62 -17.70
C SER A 429 13.28 11.03 -17.16
N LEU A 430 12.20 11.19 -17.91
CA LEU A 430 10.96 10.44 -17.77
C LEU A 430 10.98 9.26 -18.74
N ASN A 431 10.61 8.08 -18.26
CA ASN A 431 10.73 6.82 -18.99
C ASN A 431 9.41 6.05 -19.02
N GLY A 432 9.17 5.35 -20.12
CA GLY A 432 8.18 4.28 -20.23
C GLY A 432 8.87 2.96 -20.53
N ALA A 433 8.42 1.87 -19.91
CA ALA A 433 9.02 0.56 -20.11
C ALA A 433 7.97 -0.56 -20.09
N VAL A 434 8.28 -1.66 -20.79
CA VAL A 434 7.49 -2.90 -20.75
C VAL A 434 8.42 -4.03 -20.38
N ALA A 435 8.26 -4.60 -19.20
CA ALA A 435 9.00 -5.78 -18.79
C ALA A 435 8.24 -7.05 -19.20
N ILE A 436 8.96 -8.01 -19.77
CA ILE A 436 8.46 -9.33 -20.15
C ILE A 436 9.19 -10.35 -19.27
N HIS A 437 8.47 -11.36 -18.79
CA HIS A 437 9.00 -12.40 -17.91
C HIS A 437 8.82 -13.77 -18.56
N PRO A 438 9.60 -14.15 -19.59
CA PRO A 438 9.43 -15.44 -20.28
C PRO A 438 9.55 -16.65 -19.33
N ILE A 439 10.39 -16.50 -18.30
CA ILE A 439 10.51 -17.43 -17.18
C ILE A 439 10.58 -16.64 -15.88
N ARG A 440 10.22 -17.27 -14.75
CA ARG A 440 10.08 -16.61 -13.43
C ARG A 440 11.34 -15.92 -12.87
N ILE A 441 12.53 -16.18 -13.43
CA ILE A 441 13.80 -15.62 -12.96
C ILE A 441 14.37 -14.55 -13.89
N LEU A 442 13.81 -14.41 -15.10
CA LEU A 442 14.34 -13.54 -16.15
C LEU A 442 13.32 -12.45 -16.46
N GLU A 443 13.79 -11.21 -16.42
CA GLU A 443 13.06 -10.03 -16.86
C GLU A 443 13.79 -9.43 -18.06
N ILE A 444 13.06 -9.12 -19.13
CA ILE A 444 13.56 -8.35 -20.28
C ILE A 444 12.70 -7.10 -20.36
N MET A 445 13.31 -5.94 -20.20
CA MET A 445 12.62 -4.66 -20.07
C MET A 445 13.15 -3.64 -21.08
N PRO A 446 12.64 -3.67 -22.33
CA PRO A 446 12.74 -2.55 -23.24
C PRO A 446 12.19 -1.29 -22.59
N ASN A 447 12.90 -0.18 -22.77
CA ASN A 447 12.54 1.12 -22.24
C ASN A 447 12.85 2.23 -23.24
N VAL A 448 12.10 3.31 -23.14
CA VAL A 448 12.33 4.56 -23.87
C VAL A 448 12.12 5.72 -22.92
N GLY A 449 12.79 6.83 -23.17
CA GLY A 449 12.60 8.03 -22.37
C GLY A 449 13.06 9.30 -23.04
N ILE A 450 12.67 10.41 -22.44
CA ILE A 450 13.04 11.76 -22.83
C ILE A 450 13.49 12.53 -21.59
N GLY A 451 14.52 13.35 -21.73
CA GLY A 451 15.15 13.98 -20.58
C GLY A 451 15.94 15.24 -20.91
N GLY A 452 16.42 15.84 -19.83
CA GLY A 452 17.32 16.98 -19.84
C GLY A 452 18.63 16.63 -19.12
N ASP A 453 19.73 17.17 -19.59
CA ASP A 453 21.06 16.94 -19.06
C ASP A 453 21.68 18.27 -18.67
N TYR A 454 21.73 18.53 -17.37
CA TYR A 454 22.22 19.78 -16.81
C TYR A 454 23.73 19.75 -16.64
N CYS A 455 24.44 20.70 -17.25
CA CYS A 455 25.89 20.83 -17.17
C CYS A 455 26.29 21.95 -16.19
N ARG A 456 27.15 21.64 -15.23
CA ARG A 456 27.73 22.61 -14.28
C ARG A 456 29.25 22.54 -14.24
N LEU A 457 29.89 23.70 -14.14
CA LEU A 457 31.30 23.85 -13.79
C LEU A 457 31.40 24.26 -12.31
N LEU A 458 32.34 23.70 -11.55
CA LEU A 458 32.46 23.98 -10.11
C LEU A 458 33.12 25.33 -9.81
N GLY A 459 33.98 25.81 -10.69
CA GLY A 459 34.66 27.11 -10.60
C GLY A 459 33.90 28.28 -11.20
N ASP A 460 32.69 28.05 -11.70
CA ASP A 460 31.89 29.09 -12.33
C ASP A 460 31.11 29.87 -11.27
N THR A 461 31.55 31.11 -11.01
CA THR A 461 31.00 32.04 -10.02
C THR A 461 30.15 33.14 -10.66
N SER A 462 29.78 33.01 -11.93
CA SER A 462 28.98 34.03 -12.63
C SER A 462 27.58 34.15 -12.01
N SER A 463 27.24 35.38 -11.57
CA SER A 463 25.97 35.72 -10.90
C SER A 463 25.01 36.48 -11.83
N ASP A 464 24.96 36.13 -13.12
CA ASP A 464 24.09 36.84 -14.05
C ASP A 464 22.65 36.33 -13.97
N ASN A 465 21.73 37.28 -13.72
CA ASN A 465 20.29 37.12 -13.49
C ASN A 465 19.49 36.63 -14.71
N ASP A 466 20.15 36.22 -15.78
CA ASP A 466 19.54 35.94 -17.07
C ASP A 466 19.34 34.44 -17.26
N ASN A 467 18.29 33.92 -16.61
CA ASN A 467 17.78 32.53 -16.64
C ASN A 467 18.83 31.43 -16.93
N SER A 468 19.84 31.34 -16.05
CA SER A 468 21.06 30.54 -16.23
C SER A 468 20.86 29.02 -16.39
N TYR A 469 19.69 28.50 -16.02
CA TYR A 469 19.41 27.05 -16.05
C TYR A 469 19.14 26.53 -17.48
N SER A 470 18.29 27.21 -18.25
CA SER A 470 17.92 26.77 -19.61
C SER A 470 19.09 26.88 -20.60
N LYS A 471 20.03 27.79 -20.35
CA LYS A 471 21.26 27.92 -21.16
C LYS A 471 22.25 26.77 -20.91
N ARG A 472 22.12 26.01 -19.81
CA ARG A 472 23.05 24.95 -19.39
C ARG A 472 22.52 23.52 -19.57
N ILE A 473 21.38 23.36 -20.23
CA ILE A 473 20.73 22.06 -20.40
C ILE A 473 20.82 21.58 -21.84
N ALA A 474 21.05 20.27 -22.02
CA ALA A 474 20.81 19.58 -23.28
C ALA A 474 19.59 18.68 -23.18
N TYR A 475 18.76 18.65 -24.22
CA TYR A 475 17.61 17.76 -24.27
C TYR A 475 17.91 16.53 -25.13
N PHE A 476 17.51 15.37 -24.63
CA PHE A 476 17.81 14.09 -25.26
C PHE A 476 16.64 13.12 -25.18
N ALA A 477 16.59 12.21 -26.14
CA ALA A 477 15.78 11.00 -26.10
C ALA A 477 16.70 9.79 -25.95
N HIS A 478 16.22 8.73 -25.32
CA HIS A 478 16.96 7.47 -25.21
C HIS A 478 16.04 6.27 -25.36
N GLY A 479 16.62 5.16 -25.79
CA GLY A 479 15.95 3.87 -25.89
C GLY A 479 16.94 2.77 -25.58
N GLY A 480 16.49 1.76 -24.86
CA GLY A 480 17.37 0.69 -24.39
C GLY A 480 16.61 -0.53 -23.91
N VAL A 481 17.37 -1.48 -23.39
CA VAL A 481 16.86 -2.71 -22.78
C VAL A 481 17.60 -2.97 -21.48
N LYS A 482 16.85 -3.31 -20.42
CA LYS A 482 17.40 -3.91 -19.21
C LYS A 482 17.09 -5.40 -19.22
N VAL A 483 18.07 -6.24 -18.97
CA VAL A 483 17.88 -7.68 -18.78
C VAL A 483 18.27 -8.01 -17.36
N GLY A 484 17.34 -8.53 -16.58
CA GLY A 484 17.56 -8.78 -15.17
C GLY A 484 17.28 -10.21 -14.74
N LEU A 485 18.09 -10.67 -13.79
CA LEU A 485 18.02 -11.98 -13.16
C LEU A 485 17.56 -11.83 -11.70
N GLN A 486 16.46 -12.48 -11.35
CA GLN A 486 15.95 -12.50 -9.98
C GLN A 486 16.80 -13.45 -9.12
N VAL A 487 17.59 -12.89 -8.20
CA VAL A 487 18.40 -13.69 -7.26
C VAL A 487 17.52 -14.21 -6.12
N PHE A 488 16.80 -13.31 -5.46
CA PHE A 488 15.75 -13.63 -4.50
C PHE A 488 14.76 -12.48 -4.49
N TYR A 489 13.47 -12.73 -4.33
CA TYR A 489 12.49 -11.62 -4.31
C TYR A 489 12.60 -10.83 -3.01
N PRO A 490 12.72 -9.48 -3.03
CA PRO A 490 12.49 -8.59 -4.17
C PRO A 490 13.74 -8.04 -4.92
N VAL A 491 14.92 -8.63 -4.71
CA VAL A 491 16.23 -8.16 -5.25
C VAL A 491 16.62 -8.85 -6.56
N GLN A 492 16.96 -8.04 -7.56
CA GLN A 492 17.30 -8.47 -8.90
C GLN A 492 18.64 -7.84 -9.33
N LEU A 493 19.49 -8.63 -9.99
CA LEU A 493 20.66 -8.10 -10.69
C LEU A 493 20.28 -7.82 -12.13
N PHE A 494 20.79 -6.77 -12.75
CA PHE A 494 20.51 -6.50 -14.15
C PHE A 494 21.71 -5.96 -14.91
N VAL A 495 21.70 -6.20 -16.21
CA VAL A 495 22.53 -5.51 -17.20
C VAL A 495 21.63 -4.63 -18.05
N ARG A 496 22.18 -3.56 -18.60
CA ARG A 496 21.46 -2.63 -19.46
C ARG A 496 22.29 -2.24 -20.66
N ALA A 497 21.61 -1.98 -21.77
CA ALA A 497 22.19 -1.37 -22.96
C ALA A 497 21.24 -0.28 -23.47
N ASP A 498 21.74 0.94 -23.64
CA ASP A 498 20.93 2.10 -24.01
C ASP A 498 21.63 2.94 -25.07
N TYR A 499 20.85 3.48 -25.99
CA TYR A 499 21.29 4.45 -26.96
C TYR A 499 20.57 5.77 -26.72
N SER A 500 21.30 6.87 -26.72
CA SER A 500 20.74 8.21 -26.52
C SER A 500 21.04 9.12 -27.71
N TYR A 501 20.13 10.04 -27.98
CA TYR A 501 20.23 11.05 -29.02
C TYR A 501 19.88 12.42 -28.45
N LYS A 502 20.82 13.37 -28.55
CA LYS A 502 20.60 14.76 -28.16
C LYS A 502 20.00 15.51 -29.35
N PHE A 503 18.90 16.23 -29.12
CA PHE A 503 18.20 16.96 -30.18
C PHE A 503 18.20 18.48 -29.97
N SER A 504 18.60 18.96 -28.79
CA SER A 504 18.76 20.39 -28.52
C SER A 504 19.76 20.61 -27.39
N GLN A 505 20.43 21.77 -27.40
CA GLN A 505 21.31 22.20 -26.32
C GLN A 505 21.26 23.71 -26.13
N GLY A 506 21.39 24.14 -24.88
CA GLY A 506 21.56 25.55 -24.54
C GLY A 506 22.97 26.05 -24.89
N GLU A 507 23.10 27.37 -25.01
CA GLU A 507 24.34 28.05 -25.42
C GLU A 507 25.55 27.75 -24.54
N TRP A 508 25.32 27.53 -23.24
CA TRP A 508 26.37 27.27 -22.25
C TRP A 508 26.52 25.79 -21.93
N TYR A 509 25.79 24.92 -22.64
CA TYR A 509 25.98 23.48 -22.52
C TYR A 509 27.27 23.05 -23.22
N ILE A 510 28.14 22.35 -22.49
CA ILE A 510 29.42 21.88 -23.02
C ILE A 510 29.31 20.38 -23.27
N ASP A 511 29.35 19.92 -24.51
CA ASP A 511 29.39 18.49 -24.83
C ASP A 511 30.84 17.99 -24.94
N THR A 512 31.49 17.78 -23.79
CA THR A 512 32.80 17.14 -23.80
C THR A 512 32.61 15.65 -24.07
N SER A 513 33.10 15.17 -25.22
CA SER A 513 33.21 13.75 -25.62
C SER A 513 32.08 13.08 -26.43
N ASN A 514 31.18 13.85 -27.07
CA ASN A 514 30.05 13.30 -27.85
C ASN A 514 29.33 12.21 -27.03
N ARG A 515 28.85 12.63 -25.85
CA ARG A 515 28.31 11.72 -24.83
C ARG A 515 26.99 11.10 -25.28
N PHE A 516 26.31 11.76 -26.19
CA PHE A 516 25.14 11.24 -26.90
C PHE A 516 25.57 10.57 -28.21
N GLY A 517 24.71 9.74 -28.77
CA GLY A 517 25.01 9.00 -30.01
C GLY A 517 25.97 7.81 -29.80
N LYS A 518 26.19 7.40 -28.55
CA LYS A 518 26.99 6.22 -28.19
C LYS A 518 26.12 5.20 -27.47
N LEU A 519 26.42 3.92 -27.71
CA LEU A 519 25.88 2.85 -26.91
C LEU A 519 26.44 2.95 -25.48
N SER A 520 25.54 2.90 -24.51
CA SER A 520 25.82 2.84 -23.08
C SER A 520 25.58 1.41 -22.63
N ILE A 521 26.49 0.83 -21.85
CA ILE A 521 26.33 -0.50 -21.27
C ILE A 521 26.53 -0.38 -19.76
N GLY A 522 25.63 -0.96 -18.98
CA GLY A 522 25.70 -0.88 -17.53
C GLY A 522 25.26 -2.14 -16.83
N ALA A 523 25.52 -2.18 -15.53
CA ALA A 523 25.05 -3.23 -14.65
C ALA A 523 24.66 -2.64 -13.29
N GLY A 524 23.72 -3.30 -12.61
CA GLY A 524 23.18 -2.77 -11.37
C GLY A 524 22.31 -3.74 -10.58
N VAL A 525 21.71 -3.20 -9.52
CA VAL A 525 20.78 -3.89 -8.64
C VAL A 525 19.44 -3.16 -8.66
N LYS A 526 18.34 -3.91 -8.78
CA LYS A 526 16.96 -3.44 -8.70
C LYS A 526 16.26 -4.08 -7.50
N VAL A 527 15.44 -3.29 -6.80
CA VAL A 527 14.63 -3.75 -5.66
C VAL A 527 13.17 -3.35 -5.89
N ASN A 528 12.26 -4.33 -5.84
CA ASN A 528 10.82 -4.10 -5.95
C ASN A 528 10.18 -3.89 -4.56
N LEU A 529 9.53 -2.74 -4.34
CA LEU A 529 9.00 -2.30 -3.04
C LEU A 529 7.51 -2.62 -2.88
#